data_AF-A0A354FN59-F1
#
_entry.id   AF-A0A354FN59-F1
#
_cell.length_a   1.000
_cell.length_b   1.000
_cell.length_c   1.000
_cell.angle_alpha   90.00
_cell.angle_beta   90.00
_cell.angle_gamma   90.00
#
_symmetry.space_group_name_H-M   'P 1'
#
loop_
_entity.id
_entity.type
_entity.pdbx_description
1 polymer ?
#
loop_
_entity_poly.entity_id
_entity_poly.type
_entity_poly.pdbx_seq_one_letter_code
_entity_poly.pdbx_strand_id
1 'polypeptide(L)'
;HMAHTVIYIEPMFLVVIMTLASTKPVLKLSEKILGVVAGLGGHSPAAWWLSILTIAPMLGSFITEPAAMTISALLLSHQFYDLKPTPRLAYATIGLLFVNVSVGGTVTHFAAPPVLMVAEPWGWTLGFMATHFGWKALLGIVISNVIYYLVFRKDLAALKPQEGSSDGDEEGTPVWITLVHLLFMAWTVLNAHEPPLFIGGFLMFLGFAVITQRYQGESSLKAAVLVGFFLAGLVTHGGVQAWWIAPVLGSGSLPDLLLMIGAAILTAFNDNAAITFLSTMVPGFTITAKYAVVAGAVTGGGLTVIANAPNPAGQSILQKYFPGGVNPGKLALSALIPTIIMGLCFMGLPTVSEESDPQRHKVSVPTESSESG
;
A
#
# COMPACT_ATOMS: atom_id res chain seq x y z
N HIS A 1 -11.78 10.29 -27.58
CA HIS A 1 -12.29 9.10 -26.88
C HIS A 1 -11.62 8.92 -25.52
N MET A 2 -10.32 8.60 -25.44
CA MET A 2 -9.63 8.40 -24.14
C MET A 2 -9.80 9.56 -23.15
N ALA A 3 -9.68 10.82 -23.60
CA ALA A 3 -9.86 12.00 -22.77
C ALA A 3 -11.27 12.16 -22.13
N HIS A 4 -12.26 11.37 -22.57
CA HIS A 4 -13.64 11.42 -22.06
C HIS A 4 -14.10 10.11 -21.42
N THR A 5 -13.34 9.02 -21.55
CA THR A 5 -13.74 7.69 -21.06
C THR A 5 -12.84 7.13 -19.98
N VAL A 6 -11.63 7.69 -19.78
CA VAL A 6 -10.65 7.19 -18.82
C VAL A 6 -10.41 8.26 -17.75
N ILE A 7 -10.63 7.89 -16.49
CA ILE A 7 -10.51 8.78 -15.34
C ILE A 7 -9.09 8.69 -14.77
N TYR A 8 -8.25 9.69 -15.05
CA TYR A 8 -6.84 9.73 -14.60
C TYR A 8 -6.65 10.36 -13.20
N ILE A 9 -7.73 10.48 -12.42
CA ILE A 9 -7.72 11.12 -11.09
C ILE A 9 -6.71 10.42 -10.19
N GLU A 10 -6.75 9.10 -10.10
CA GLU A 10 -5.86 8.32 -9.25
C GLU A 10 -4.37 8.42 -9.64
N PRO A 11 -3.96 8.25 -10.91
CA PRO A 11 -2.59 8.52 -11.34
C PRO A 11 -2.08 9.90 -10.94
N MET A 12 -2.89 10.95 -11.15
CA MET A 12 -2.52 12.32 -10.81
C MET A 12 -2.40 12.51 -9.30
N PHE A 13 -3.37 12.00 -8.54
CA PHE A 13 -3.39 12.04 -7.08
C PHE A 13 -2.14 11.35 -6.49
N LEU A 14 -1.76 10.19 -7.02
CA LEU A 14 -0.57 9.48 -6.57
C LEU A 14 0.72 10.26 -6.79
N VAL A 15 0.89 10.89 -7.95
CA VAL A 15 2.07 11.74 -8.22
C VAL A 15 2.20 12.84 -7.17
N VAL A 16 1.08 13.51 -6.83
CA VAL A 16 1.05 14.60 -5.86
C VAL A 16 1.37 14.08 -4.45
N ILE A 17 0.62 13.08 -3.97
CA ILE A 17 0.74 12.63 -2.58
C ILE A 17 2.10 11.98 -2.31
N MET A 18 2.67 11.25 -3.29
CA MET A 18 4.01 10.67 -3.16
C MET A 18 5.10 11.75 -3.13
N THR A 19 4.94 12.81 -3.92
CA THR A 19 5.90 13.94 -3.92
C THR A 19 5.86 14.68 -2.59
N LEU A 20 4.66 14.91 -2.03
CA LEU A 20 4.51 15.51 -0.70
C LEU A 20 5.08 14.62 0.41
N ALA A 21 4.79 13.33 0.36
CA ALA A 21 5.20 12.36 1.38
C ALA A 21 6.72 12.09 1.40
N SER A 22 7.40 12.25 0.27
CA SER A 22 8.84 12.04 0.15
C SER A 22 9.68 13.24 0.58
N THR A 23 9.05 14.34 0.99
CA THR A 23 9.78 15.52 1.45
C THR A 23 10.45 15.28 2.81
N LYS A 24 11.63 15.88 3.00
CA LYS A 24 12.40 15.78 4.25
C LYS A 24 11.58 16.16 5.52
N PRO A 25 10.71 17.19 5.52
CA PRO A 25 9.86 17.50 6.68
C PRO A 25 8.93 16.37 7.09
N VAL A 26 8.32 15.68 6.13
CA VAL A 26 7.41 14.56 6.37
C VAL A 26 8.18 13.32 6.79
N LEU A 27 9.34 13.06 6.17
CA LEU A 27 10.23 11.97 6.55
C LEU A 27 10.75 12.12 7.98
N LYS A 28 11.23 13.31 8.37
CA LYS A 28 11.68 13.57 9.75
C LYS A 28 10.56 13.43 10.78
N LEU A 29 9.33 13.83 10.44
CA LEU A 29 8.18 13.61 11.31
C LEU A 29 7.90 12.11 11.47
N SER A 30 7.90 11.37 10.35
CA SER A 30 7.69 9.93 10.34
C SER A 30 8.77 9.21 11.15
N GLU A 31 10.03 9.61 10.97
CA GLU A 31 11.16 9.11 11.73
C GLU A 31 11.00 9.36 13.23
N LYS A 32 10.58 10.55 13.65
CA LYS A 32 10.30 10.83 15.08
C LYS A 32 9.21 9.92 15.63
N ILE A 33 8.12 9.73 14.89
CA ILE A 33 6.99 8.87 15.32
C ILE A 33 7.45 7.41 15.45
N LEU A 34 8.15 6.89 14.44
CA LEU A 34 8.68 5.52 14.44
C LEU A 34 9.81 5.34 15.47
N GLY A 35 10.59 6.39 15.72
CA GLY A 35 11.65 6.44 16.70
C GLY A 35 11.14 6.27 18.13
N VAL A 36 9.95 6.80 18.46
CA VAL A 36 9.31 6.57 19.76
C VAL A 36 9.09 5.07 20.01
N VAL A 37 8.63 4.34 19.00
CA VAL A 37 8.42 2.88 19.08
C VAL A 37 9.75 2.13 19.06
N ALA A 38 10.70 2.55 18.22
CA ALA A 38 12.04 1.96 18.16
C ALA A 38 12.82 2.18 19.47
N GLY A 39 12.51 3.25 20.22
CA GLY A 39 13.07 3.55 21.53
C GLY A 39 12.77 2.47 22.58
N LEU A 40 11.64 1.76 22.46
CA LEU A 40 11.33 0.60 23.31
C LEU A 40 12.36 -0.53 23.16
N GLY A 41 13.00 -0.64 22.00
CA GLY A 41 14.07 -1.60 21.71
C GLY A 41 15.47 -0.96 21.69
N GLY A 42 15.64 0.15 22.40
CA GLY A 42 16.93 0.83 22.56
C GLY A 42 17.48 1.47 21.29
N HIS A 43 16.63 1.79 20.31
CA HIS A 43 17.02 2.31 18.99
C HIS A 43 18.01 1.39 18.24
N SER A 44 17.99 0.08 18.54
CA SER A 44 18.80 -0.89 17.81
C SER A 44 18.34 -1.00 16.34
N PRO A 45 19.20 -1.44 15.41
CA PRO A 45 18.79 -1.67 14.02
C PRO A 45 17.59 -2.62 13.90
N ALA A 46 17.51 -3.62 14.79
CA ALA A 46 16.36 -4.51 14.86
C ALA A 46 15.08 -3.81 15.32
N ALA A 47 15.17 -2.90 16.29
CA ALA A 47 14.02 -2.13 16.77
C ALA A 47 13.51 -1.15 15.69
N TRP A 48 14.42 -0.50 14.96
CA TRP A 48 14.07 0.31 13.80
C TRP A 48 13.44 -0.54 12.69
N TRP A 49 14.03 -1.68 12.37
CA TRP A 49 13.51 -2.61 11.36
C TRP A 49 12.08 -3.06 11.70
N LEU A 50 11.81 -3.46 12.94
CA LEU A 50 10.48 -3.84 13.41
C LEU A 50 9.50 -2.67 13.40
N SER A 51 9.94 -1.49 13.86
CA SER A 51 9.11 -0.28 13.89
C SER A 51 8.69 0.14 12.48
N ILE A 52 9.64 0.20 11.54
CA ILE A 52 9.39 0.58 10.15
C ILE A 52 8.44 -0.43 9.49
N LEU A 53 8.73 -1.73 9.57
CA LEU A 53 7.92 -2.75 8.89
C LEU A 53 6.55 -3.00 9.53
N THR A 54 6.27 -2.45 10.72
CA THR A 54 4.97 -2.58 11.37
C THR A 54 4.17 -1.30 11.28
N ILE A 55 4.75 -0.19 11.72
CA ILE A 55 4.04 1.07 11.91
C ILE A 55 3.83 1.79 10.57
N ALA A 56 4.87 1.91 9.74
CA ALA A 56 4.72 2.66 8.48
C ALA A 56 3.72 2.03 7.50
N PRO A 57 3.69 0.69 7.29
CA PRO A 57 2.62 0.06 6.53
C PRO A 57 1.21 0.33 7.06
N MET A 58 1.03 0.29 8.39
CA MET A 58 -0.26 0.59 9.02
C MET A 58 -0.64 2.07 8.90
N LEU A 59 0.34 2.98 8.94
CA LEU A 59 0.13 4.40 8.64
C LEU A 59 -0.35 4.60 7.20
N GLY A 60 -0.03 3.69 6.29
CA GLY A 60 -0.53 3.67 4.90
C GLY A 60 -2.05 3.80 4.81
N SER A 61 -2.79 3.18 5.74
CA SER A 61 -4.26 3.33 5.83
C SER A 61 -4.75 4.75 6.14
N PHE A 62 -3.90 5.63 6.66
CA PHE A 62 -4.26 7.00 7.02
C PHE A 62 -3.66 8.05 6.07
N ILE A 63 -2.59 7.68 5.36
CA ILE A 63 -2.00 8.50 4.31
C ILE A 63 -2.41 7.93 2.94
N THR A 64 -1.64 7.02 2.38
CA THR A 64 -1.88 6.19 1.19
C THR A 64 -0.79 5.10 1.16
N GLU A 65 -1.00 3.99 0.44
CA GLU A 65 0.04 2.97 0.27
C GLU A 65 1.33 3.49 -0.39
N PRO A 66 1.30 4.30 -1.48
CA PRO A 66 2.53 4.78 -2.11
C PRO A 66 3.36 5.72 -1.23
N ALA A 67 2.70 6.54 -0.41
CA ALA A 67 3.38 7.36 0.59
C ALA A 67 4.04 6.49 1.67
N ALA A 68 3.31 5.53 2.23
CA ALA A 68 3.84 4.61 3.23
C ALA A 68 5.02 3.77 2.71
N MET A 69 4.95 3.29 1.45
CA MET A 69 6.06 2.59 0.80
C MET A 69 7.30 3.47 0.71
N THR A 70 7.13 4.71 0.26
CA THR A 70 8.24 5.65 0.08
C THR A 70 8.93 5.96 1.41
N ILE A 71 8.15 6.28 2.44
CA ILE A 71 8.67 6.55 3.80
C ILE A 71 9.39 5.30 4.35
N SER A 72 8.77 4.13 4.23
CA SER A 72 9.35 2.88 4.73
C SER A 72 10.65 2.54 4.02
N ALA A 73 10.70 2.67 2.69
CA ALA A 73 11.87 2.38 1.89
C ALA A 73 13.03 3.35 2.19
N LEU A 74 12.75 4.65 2.35
CA LEU A 74 13.76 5.65 2.72
C LEU A 74 14.29 5.45 4.14
N LEU A 75 13.42 5.14 5.11
CA LEU A 75 13.87 4.85 6.47
C LEU A 75 14.66 3.53 6.54
N LEU A 76 14.22 2.49 5.84
CA LEU A 76 14.98 1.23 5.73
C LEU A 76 16.33 1.44 5.03
N SER A 77 16.39 2.31 4.02
CA SER A 77 17.62 2.67 3.31
C SER A 77 18.72 3.05 4.32
N HIS A 78 18.41 3.98 5.23
CA HIS A 78 19.39 4.55 6.16
C HIS A 78 19.52 3.77 7.47
N GLN A 79 18.42 3.29 8.05
CA GLN A 79 18.44 2.62 9.36
C GLN A 79 18.85 1.15 9.29
N PHE A 80 18.83 0.54 8.09
CA PHE A 80 19.06 -0.89 7.93
C PHE A 80 19.96 -1.24 6.74
N TYR A 81 19.66 -0.77 5.52
CA TYR A 81 20.42 -1.18 4.33
C TYR A 81 21.82 -0.56 4.26
N ASP A 82 22.02 0.65 4.77
CA ASP A 82 23.35 1.28 4.91
C ASP A 82 24.29 0.47 5.83
N LEU A 83 23.72 -0.32 6.75
CA LEU A 83 24.47 -1.24 7.61
C LEU A 83 24.91 -2.54 6.90
N LYS A 84 24.65 -2.65 5.59
CA LYS A 84 25.06 -3.76 4.71
C LYS A 84 24.58 -5.14 5.21
N PRO A 85 23.25 -5.36 5.31
CA PRO A 85 22.70 -6.64 5.71
C PRO A 85 23.09 -7.76 4.74
N THR A 86 23.04 -9.01 5.21
CA THR A 86 23.29 -10.16 4.34
C THR A 86 22.27 -10.18 3.18
N PRO A 87 22.63 -10.68 1.99
CA PRO A 87 21.69 -10.73 0.87
C PRO A 87 20.38 -11.45 1.20
N ARG A 88 20.42 -12.48 2.06
CA ARG A 88 19.22 -13.19 2.50
C ARG A 88 18.28 -12.29 3.31
N LEU A 89 18.83 -11.58 4.30
CA LEU A 89 18.09 -10.64 5.13
C LEU A 89 17.60 -9.42 4.32
N ALA A 90 18.40 -8.93 3.36
CA ALA A 90 18.03 -7.87 2.43
C ALA A 90 16.80 -8.22 1.58
N TYR A 91 16.78 -9.42 0.97
CA TYR A 91 15.64 -9.90 0.17
C TYR A 91 14.41 -10.22 1.05
N ALA A 92 14.63 -10.79 2.24
CA ALA A 92 13.58 -11.03 3.22
C ALA A 92 12.87 -9.72 3.62
N THR A 93 13.64 -8.66 3.85
CA THR A 93 13.13 -7.34 4.27
C THR A 93 12.31 -6.67 3.18
N ILE A 94 12.78 -6.64 1.93
CA ILE A 94 12.02 -6.02 0.83
C ILE A 94 10.73 -6.80 0.49
N GLY A 95 10.77 -8.14 0.54
CA GLY A 95 9.57 -8.95 0.33
C GLY A 95 8.53 -8.73 1.44
N LEU A 96 8.99 -8.67 2.69
CA LEU A 96 8.13 -8.35 3.84
C LEU A 96 7.56 -6.93 3.76
N LEU A 97 8.36 -5.95 3.35
CA LEU A 97 7.92 -4.58 3.12
C LEU A 97 6.78 -4.52 2.10
N PHE A 98 6.93 -5.19 0.96
CA PHE A 98 5.94 -5.15 -0.12
C PHE A 98 4.60 -5.76 0.32
N VAL A 99 4.64 -6.93 0.98
CA VAL A 99 3.43 -7.56 1.51
C VAL A 99 2.80 -6.68 2.59
N ASN A 100 3.59 -6.19 3.56
CA ASN A 100 3.06 -5.40 4.66
C ASN A 100 2.41 -4.10 4.18
N VAL A 101 3.01 -3.38 3.22
CA VAL A 101 2.40 -2.14 2.68
C VAL A 101 1.11 -2.46 1.93
N SER A 102 1.09 -3.52 1.12
CA SER A 102 -0.07 -3.93 0.32
C SER A 102 -1.30 -4.27 1.17
N VAL A 103 -1.10 -4.79 2.38
CA VAL A 103 -2.20 -5.13 3.30
C VAL A 103 -2.42 -4.08 4.39
N GLY A 104 -1.40 -3.30 4.72
CA GLY A 104 -1.45 -2.23 5.71
C GLY A 104 -2.36 -1.06 5.33
N GLY A 105 -2.70 -0.91 4.04
CA GLY A 105 -3.66 0.06 3.52
C GLY A 105 -5.15 -0.31 3.68
N THR A 106 -5.45 -1.51 4.20
CA THR A 106 -6.83 -2.06 4.23
C THR A 106 -7.67 -1.68 5.45
N VAL A 107 -7.15 -0.86 6.37
CA VAL A 107 -7.91 -0.44 7.56
C VAL A 107 -8.99 0.59 7.19
N THR A 108 -8.73 1.44 6.19
CA THR A 108 -9.68 2.43 5.69
C THR A 108 -10.10 2.14 4.25
N HIS A 109 -11.20 2.75 3.81
CA HIS A 109 -11.80 2.48 2.50
C HIS A 109 -11.22 3.34 1.35
N PHE A 110 -10.32 4.26 1.65
CA PHE A 110 -9.79 5.23 0.68
C PHE A 110 -8.27 5.14 0.48
N ALA A 111 -7.55 4.42 1.34
CA ALA A 111 -6.09 4.47 1.37
C ALA A 111 -5.38 3.52 0.41
N ALA A 112 -6.02 2.37 0.14
CA ALA A 112 -5.52 1.35 -0.76
C ALA A 112 -6.31 1.40 -2.08
N PRO A 113 -5.64 1.55 -3.25
CA PRO A 113 -6.29 1.44 -4.56
C PRO A 113 -7.23 0.24 -4.70
N PRO A 114 -6.86 -1.00 -4.30
CA PRO A 114 -7.77 -2.15 -4.42
C PRO A 114 -9.03 -2.05 -3.57
N VAL A 115 -8.96 -1.34 -2.43
CA VAL A 115 -10.13 -1.11 -1.58
C VAL A 115 -11.00 0.01 -2.15
N LEU A 116 -10.39 1.07 -2.66
CA LEU A 116 -11.09 2.18 -3.30
C LEU A 116 -11.95 1.70 -4.48
N MET A 117 -11.40 0.81 -5.32
CA MET A 117 -12.09 0.24 -6.48
C MET A 117 -13.39 -0.48 -6.15
N VAL A 118 -13.51 -1.00 -4.91
CA VAL A 118 -14.68 -1.77 -4.46
C VAL A 118 -15.56 -1.01 -3.46
N ALA A 119 -15.04 0.07 -2.86
CA ALA A 119 -15.72 0.80 -1.80
C ALA A 119 -17.09 1.33 -2.23
N GLU A 120 -17.16 2.03 -3.35
CA GLU A 120 -18.42 2.54 -3.88
C GLU A 120 -19.29 1.42 -4.48
N PRO A 121 -18.78 0.54 -5.38
CA PRO A 121 -19.61 -0.51 -5.99
C PRO A 121 -20.21 -1.51 -5.00
N TRP A 122 -19.53 -1.79 -3.88
CA TRP A 122 -20.00 -2.75 -2.85
C TRP A 122 -20.47 -2.09 -1.56
N GLY A 123 -20.41 -0.75 -1.47
CA GLY A 123 -20.85 0.01 -0.28
C GLY A 123 -20.00 -0.25 0.96
N TRP A 124 -18.72 -0.56 0.79
CA TRP A 124 -17.81 -0.83 1.91
C TRP A 124 -17.34 0.48 2.55
N THR A 125 -17.71 0.67 3.81
CA THR A 125 -17.38 1.87 4.59
C THR A 125 -16.10 1.69 5.38
N LEU A 126 -15.59 2.78 5.99
CA LEU A 126 -14.48 2.71 6.95
C LEU A 126 -14.75 1.70 8.06
N GLY A 127 -15.97 1.66 8.59
CA GLY A 127 -16.37 0.70 9.63
C GLY A 127 -16.20 -0.74 9.16
N PHE A 128 -16.70 -1.07 7.97
CA PHE A 128 -16.59 -2.41 7.38
C PHE A 128 -15.12 -2.81 7.19
N MET A 129 -14.30 -1.93 6.62
CA MET A 129 -12.88 -2.22 6.39
C MET A 129 -12.13 -2.46 7.70
N ALA A 130 -12.35 -1.62 8.71
CA ALA A 130 -11.71 -1.75 10.01
C ALA A 130 -12.09 -3.06 10.75
N THR A 131 -13.37 -3.47 10.69
CA THR A 131 -13.87 -4.66 11.39
C THR A 131 -13.56 -5.97 10.68
N HIS A 132 -13.42 -5.98 9.35
CA HIS A 132 -13.23 -7.21 8.58
C HIS A 132 -11.81 -7.40 8.05
N PHE A 133 -11.09 -6.32 7.73
CA PHE A 133 -9.73 -6.38 7.20
C PHE A 133 -8.68 -5.82 8.16
N GLY A 134 -8.92 -4.62 8.71
CA GLY A 134 -7.87 -3.82 9.37
C GLY A 134 -7.14 -4.52 10.52
N TRP A 135 -7.87 -5.12 11.47
CA TRP A 135 -7.25 -5.82 12.59
C TRP A 135 -6.56 -7.13 12.18
N LYS A 136 -7.06 -7.80 11.13
CA LYS A 136 -6.45 -9.02 10.58
C LYS A 136 -5.15 -8.69 9.85
N ALA A 137 -5.13 -7.58 9.11
CA ALA A 137 -3.93 -7.05 8.48
C ALA A 137 -2.86 -6.71 9.52
N LEU A 138 -3.23 -6.00 10.59
CA LEU A 138 -2.31 -5.72 11.71
C LEU A 138 -1.75 -7.01 12.32
N LEU A 139 -2.62 -7.98 12.60
CA LEU A 139 -2.22 -9.26 13.18
C LEU A 139 -1.24 -10.03 12.27
N GLY A 140 -1.55 -10.15 10.98
CA GLY A 140 -0.67 -10.85 10.05
C GLY A 140 0.66 -10.13 9.80
N ILE A 141 0.69 -8.79 9.81
CA ILE A 141 1.92 -7.99 9.78
C ILE A 141 2.76 -8.29 11.02
N VAL A 142 2.17 -8.24 12.21
CA VAL A 142 2.89 -8.51 13.47
C VAL A 142 3.43 -9.94 13.49
N ILE A 143 2.62 -10.94 13.12
CA ILE A 143 3.06 -12.35 13.07
C ILE A 143 4.22 -12.51 12.08
N SER A 144 4.10 -11.96 10.87
CA SER A 144 5.14 -12.06 9.84
C SER A 144 6.45 -11.40 10.29
N ASN A 145 6.34 -10.20 10.86
CA ASN A 145 7.49 -9.44 11.36
C ASN A 145 8.18 -10.17 12.52
N VAL A 146 7.42 -10.74 13.45
CA VAL A 146 7.97 -11.53 14.58
C VAL A 146 8.66 -12.80 14.09
N ILE A 147 8.05 -13.54 13.15
CA ILE A 147 8.68 -14.75 12.59
C ILE A 147 10.01 -14.38 11.89
N TYR A 148 10.00 -13.36 11.05
CA TYR A 148 11.21 -12.92 10.35
C TYR A 148 12.28 -12.42 11.32
N TYR A 149 11.89 -11.64 12.33
CA TYR A 149 12.78 -11.23 13.40
C TYR A 149 13.44 -12.41 14.10
N LEU A 150 12.67 -13.44 14.48
CA LEU A 150 13.19 -14.62 15.16
C LEU A 150 14.15 -15.43 14.28
N VAL A 151 13.83 -15.58 12.99
CA VAL A 151 14.68 -16.28 12.00
C VAL A 151 16.00 -15.54 11.79
N PHE A 152 15.95 -14.22 11.64
CA PHE A 152 17.13 -13.39 11.33
C PHE A 152 17.73 -12.68 12.54
N ARG A 153 17.35 -13.04 13.77
CA ARG A 153 17.79 -12.35 15.01
C ARG A 153 19.31 -12.20 15.13
N LYS A 154 20.05 -13.21 14.66
CA LYS A 154 21.52 -13.21 14.69
C LYS A 154 22.10 -12.25 13.67
N ASP A 155 21.55 -12.24 12.46
CA ASP A 155 21.97 -11.33 11.39
C ASP A 155 21.64 -9.88 11.76
N LEU A 156 20.46 -9.64 12.34
CA LEU A 156 20.04 -8.32 12.82
C LEU A 156 20.90 -7.83 14.00
N ALA A 157 21.24 -8.71 14.94
CA ALA A 157 22.14 -8.36 16.06
C ALA A 157 23.58 -8.11 15.61
N ALA A 158 23.99 -8.66 14.46
CA ALA A 158 25.31 -8.43 13.88
C ALA A 158 25.42 -7.07 13.16
N LEU A 159 24.29 -6.41 12.86
CA LEU A 159 24.28 -5.06 12.30
C LEU A 159 24.79 -4.08 13.34
N LYS A 160 25.96 -3.49 13.07
CA LYS A 160 26.54 -2.45 13.92
C LYS A 160 26.24 -1.10 13.28
N PRO A 161 25.66 -0.14 14.02
CA PRO A 161 25.65 1.26 13.59
C PRO A 161 27.08 1.68 13.24
N GLN A 162 27.29 2.36 12.12
CA GLN A 162 28.63 2.86 11.81
C GLN A 162 29.04 3.90 12.86
N GLU A 163 30.17 3.67 13.52
CA GLU A 163 30.81 4.68 14.37
C GLU A 163 31.15 5.89 13.50
N GLY A 164 30.46 7.01 13.72
CA GLY A 164 30.66 8.26 12.96
C GLY A 164 29.40 8.85 12.32
N SER A 165 28.26 8.16 12.31
CA SER A 165 26.97 8.78 11.96
C SER A 165 26.35 9.47 13.19
N SER A 166 27.13 10.32 13.87
CA SER A 166 26.48 11.46 14.52
C SER A 166 25.95 12.29 13.36
N ASP A 167 24.62 12.40 13.24
CA ASP A 167 24.00 13.47 12.47
C ASP A 167 24.52 14.80 13.02
N GLY A 168 25.67 15.22 12.50
CA GLY A 168 26.24 16.52 12.74
C GLY A 168 25.29 17.51 12.11
N ASP A 169 24.65 18.31 12.94
CA ASP A 169 24.09 19.61 12.60
C ASP A 169 23.29 19.68 11.28
N GLU A 170 22.33 18.77 11.10
CA GLU A 170 21.19 19.11 10.25
C GLU A 170 20.24 20.01 11.04
N GLU A 171 20.37 21.33 10.85
CA GLU A 171 19.43 22.34 11.31
C GLU A 171 17.99 21.81 11.21
N GLY A 172 17.37 21.57 12.38
CA GLY A 172 16.09 20.89 12.45
C GLY A 172 15.04 21.61 11.63
N THR A 173 14.27 20.87 10.83
CA THR A 173 13.18 21.45 10.05
C THR A 173 12.23 22.21 10.98
N PRO A 174 11.99 23.52 10.76
CA PRO A 174 11.03 24.28 11.55
C PRO A 174 9.65 23.63 11.53
N VAL A 175 9.01 23.52 12.70
CA VAL A 175 7.71 22.83 12.85
C VAL A 175 6.65 23.40 11.91
N TRP A 176 6.64 24.71 11.70
CA TRP A 176 5.68 25.37 10.81
C TRP A 176 5.80 24.88 9.36
N ILE A 177 7.02 24.56 8.88
CA ILE A 177 7.23 24.01 7.53
C ILE A 177 6.60 22.63 7.46
N THR A 178 6.83 21.78 8.45
CA THR A 178 6.19 20.46 8.53
C THR A 178 4.66 20.59 8.56
N LEU A 179 4.11 21.53 9.33
CA LEU A 179 2.66 21.77 9.37
C LEU A 179 2.09 22.18 8.01
N VAL A 180 2.80 23.03 7.26
CA VAL A 180 2.40 23.39 5.89
C VAL A 180 2.39 22.18 4.97
N HIS A 181 3.39 21.28 5.06
CA HIS A 181 3.38 20.04 4.26
C HIS A 181 2.18 19.16 4.61
N LEU A 182 1.90 18.97 5.90
CA LEU A 182 0.74 18.20 6.36
C LEU A 182 -0.58 18.84 5.90
N LEU A 183 -0.67 20.16 5.89
CA LEU A 183 -1.83 20.88 5.38
C LEU A 183 -2.05 20.60 3.88
N PHE A 184 -0.99 20.66 3.06
CA PHE A 184 -1.11 20.34 1.63
C PHE A 184 -1.42 18.86 1.38
N MET A 185 -0.89 17.94 2.19
CA MET A 185 -1.26 16.53 2.14
C MET A 185 -2.75 16.34 2.47
N ALA A 186 -3.22 16.93 3.57
CA ALA A 186 -4.62 16.87 3.96
C ALA A 186 -5.54 17.50 2.91
N TRP A 187 -5.15 18.66 2.36
CA TRP A 187 -5.85 19.31 1.25
C TRP A 187 -5.99 18.37 0.03
N THR A 188 -4.90 17.71 -0.35
CA THR A 188 -4.88 16.76 -1.48
C THR A 188 -5.83 15.59 -1.23
N VAL A 189 -5.83 15.02 -0.02
CA VAL A 189 -6.72 13.91 0.36
C VAL A 189 -8.19 14.35 0.40
N LEU A 190 -8.50 15.49 1.02
CA LEU A 190 -9.86 16.01 1.12
C LEU A 190 -10.46 16.34 -0.26
N ASN A 191 -9.62 16.80 -1.19
CA ASN A 191 -10.02 17.15 -2.55
C ASN A 191 -9.68 16.06 -3.56
N ALA A 192 -9.46 14.81 -3.15
CA ALA A 192 -8.97 13.73 -4.04
C ALA A 192 -9.88 13.48 -5.26
N HIS A 193 -11.15 13.84 -5.19
CA HIS A 193 -12.14 13.68 -6.25
C HIS A 193 -12.18 14.87 -7.24
N GLU A 194 -11.47 15.96 -6.93
CA GLU A 194 -11.50 17.23 -7.67
C GLU A 194 -10.09 17.60 -8.19
N PRO A 195 -9.67 17.09 -9.36
CA PRO A 195 -8.35 17.36 -9.94
C PRO A 195 -7.92 18.81 -9.99
N PRO A 196 -8.78 19.77 -10.40
CA PRO A 196 -8.37 21.18 -10.42
C PRO A 196 -7.93 21.70 -9.05
N LEU A 197 -8.57 21.24 -7.96
CA LEU A 197 -8.29 21.71 -6.60
C LEU A 197 -7.00 21.11 -6.05
N PHE A 198 -6.79 19.80 -6.17
CA PHE A 198 -5.57 19.18 -5.64
C PHE A 198 -4.34 19.47 -6.50
N ILE A 199 -4.47 19.57 -7.83
CA ILE A 199 -3.38 20.00 -8.71
C ILE A 199 -3.04 21.47 -8.46
N GLY A 200 -4.04 22.35 -8.33
CA GLY A 200 -3.82 23.76 -7.96
C GLY A 200 -3.11 23.90 -6.61
N GLY A 201 -3.53 23.13 -5.60
CA GLY A 201 -2.86 23.03 -4.32
C GLY A 201 -1.41 22.53 -4.44
N PHE A 202 -1.17 21.51 -5.27
CA PHE A 202 0.18 21.01 -5.53
C PHE A 202 1.10 22.03 -6.20
N LEU A 203 0.60 22.79 -7.18
CA LEU A 203 1.37 23.86 -7.82
C LEU A 203 1.75 24.96 -6.81
N MET A 204 0.83 25.32 -5.91
CA MET A 204 1.11 26.26 -4.82
C MET A 204 2.15 25.67 -3.85
N PHE A 205 2.06 24.38 -3.53
CA PHE A 205 3.06 23.67 -2.73
C PHE A 205 4.44 23.70 -3.39
N LEU A 206 4.54 23.48 -4.71
CA LEU A 206 5.83 23.57 -5.40
C LEU A 206 6.45 24.96 -5.28
N GLY A 207 5.63 26.03 -5.38
CA GLY A 207 6.09 27.39 -5.10
C GLY A 207 6.61 27.56 -3.66
N PHE A 208 5.90 27.00 -2.69
CA PHE A 208 6.34 26.95 -1.29
C PHE A 208 7.65 26.16 -1.11
N ALA A 209 7.79 25.02 -1.77
CA ALA A 209 8.98 24.17 -1.73
C ALA A 209 10.21 24.86 -2.31
N VAL A 210 10.03 25.66 -3.38
CA VAL A 210 11.10 26.50 -3.94
C VAL A 210 11.57 27.55 -2.91
N ILE A 211 10.64 28.24 -2.23
CA ILE A 211 10.99 29.25 -1.21
C ILE A 211 11.68 28.61 0.00
N THR A 212 11.31 27.38 0.35
CA THR A 212 11.82 26.65 1.51
C THR A 212 12.84 25.57 1.15
N GLN A 213 13.49 25.67 -0.02
CA GLN A 213 14.35 24.62 -0.60
C GLN A 213 15.41 24.07 0.37
N ARG A 214 15.94 24.92 1.27
CA ARG A 214 16.88 24.52 2.35
C ARG A 214 16.37 23.36 3.21
N TYR A 215 15.05 23.23 3.35
CA TYR A 215 14.40 22.26 4.24
C TYR A 215 13.75 21.08 3.49
N GLN A 216 13.72 21.09 2.15
CA GLN A 216 12.96 20.12 1.35
C GLN A 216 13.67 18.77 1.16
N GLY A 217 15.01 18.77 1.14
CA GLY A 217 15.79 17.60 0.75
C GLY A 217 15.58 17.23 -0.74
N GLU A 218 16.06 16.07 -1.15
CA GLU A 218 15.78 15.55 -2.50
C GLU A 218 14.34 15.02 -2.58
N SER A 219 13.43 15.79 -3.18
CA SER A 219 12.06 15.33 -3.44
C SER A 219 12.06 14.26 -4.55
N SER A 220 11.36 13.15 -4.35
CA SER A 220 11.35 12.02 -5.30
C SER A 220 10.38 12.20 -6.48
N LEU A 221 10.24 13.41 -7.03
CA LEU A 221 9.29 13.70 -8.14
C LEU A 221 9.44 12.70 -9.30
N LYS A 222 10.69 12.33 -9.65
CA LYS A 222 10.96 11.31 -10.67
C LYS A 222 10.30 9.97 -10.35
N ALA A 223 10.42 9.49 -9.12
CA ALA A 223 9.82 8.21 -8.70
C ALA A 223 8.29 8.31 -8.69
N ALA A 224 7.75 9.42 -8.17
CA ALA A 224 6.31 9.68 -8.16
C ALA A 224 5.72 9.70 -9.57
N VAL A 225 6.36 10.39 -10.52
CA VAL A 225 5.93 10.45 -11.93
C VAL A 225 6.01 9.10 -12.62
N LEU A 226 7.06 8.30 -12.38
CA LEU A 226 7.17 6.95 -12.94
C LEU A 226 6.03 6.04 -12.47
N VAL A 227 5.65 6.14 -11.19
CA VAL A 227 4.53 5.39 -10.60
C VAL A 227 3.19 5.88 -11.14
N GLY A 228 2.99 7.20 -11.24
CA GLY A 228 1.81 7.77 -11.88
C GLY A 228 1.66 7.34 -13.34
N PHE A 229 2.78 7.29 -14.10
CA PHE A 229 2.77 6.80 -15.48
C PHE A 229 2.41 5.31 -15.56
N PHE A 230 2.94 4.49 -14.66
CA PHE A 230 2.58 3.08 -14.55
C PHE A 230 1.08 2.91 -14.30
N LEU A 231 0.52 3.62 -13.32
CA LEU A 231 -0.91 3.55 -13.01
C LEU A 231 -1.78 4.09 -14.15
N ALA A 232 -1.37 5.18 -14.82
CA ALA A 232 -2.08 5.67 -16.00
C ALA A 232 -2.11 4.63 -17.13
N GLY A 233 -1.01 3.89 -17.31
CA GLY A 233 -0.95 2.74 -18.21
C GLY A 233 -1.95 1.65 -17.82
N LEU A 234 -2.02 1.31 -16.53
CA LEU A 234 -2.99 0.33 -16.01
C LEU A 234 -4.43 0.76 -16.21
N VAL A 235 -4.83 1.99 -15.87
CA VAL A 235 -6.21 2.46 -16.04
C VAL A 235 -6.59 2.49 -17.54
N THR A 236 -5.63 2.81 -18.42
CA THR A 236 -5.87 2.81 -19.88
C THR A 236 -6.08 1.40 -20.44
N HIS A 237 -5.37 0.38 -19.93
CA HIS A 237 -5.39 -0.98 -20.47
C HIS A 237 -6.21 -1.98 -19.61
N GLY A 238 -6.56 -1.65 -18.37
CA GLY A 238 -7.20 -2.58 -17.43
C GLY A 238 -8.60 -2.99 -17.87
N GLY A 239 -9.38 -2.04 -18.40
CA GLY A 239 -10.71 -2.34 -18.95
C GLY A 239 -10.67 -3.34 -20.11
N VAL A 240 -9.59 -3.35 -20.92
CA VAL A 240 -9.43 -4.32 -22.01
C VAL A 240 -8.97 -5.69 -21.53
N GLN A 241 -8.66 -5.88 -20.24
CA GLN A 241 -8.28 -7.18 -19.67
C GLN A 241 -9.49 -7.95 -19.08
N ALA A 242 -10.68 -7.33 -19.05
CA ALA A 242 -11.88 -7.95 -18.48
C ALA A 242 -12.27 -9.28 -19.14
N TRP A 243 -12.02 -9.44 -20.45
CA TRP A 243 -12.48 -10.59 -21.23
C TRP A 243 -11.94 -11.94 -20.75
N TRP A 244 -10.80 -11.98 -20.06
CA TRP A 244 -10.20 -13.22 -19.57
C TRP A 244 -10.17 -13.34 -18.04
N ILE A 245 -10.09 -12.22 -17.30
CA ILE A 245 -10.10 -12.23 -15.83
C ILE A 245 -11.50 -12.49 -15.28
N ALA A 246 -12.53 -11.86 -15.87
CA ALA A 246 -13.89 -12.00 -15.36
C ALA A 246 -14.41 -13.46 -15.43
N PRO A 247 -14.16 -14.26 -16.49
CA PRO A 247 -14.51 -15.68 -16.48
C PRO A 247 -13.77 -16.52 -15.43
N VAL A 248 -12.51 -16.19 -15.13
CA VAL A 248 -11.67 -16.92 -14.16
C VAL A 248 -12.14 -16.64 -12.71
N LEU A 249 -12.56 -15.41 -12.42
CA LEU A 249 -13.09 -15.04 -11.10
C LEU A 249 -14.59 -15.37 -10.96
N GLY A 250 -15.34 -15.29 -12.06
CA GLY A 250 -16.78 -15.45 -12.14
C GLY A 250 -17.27 -16.87 -12.39
N SER A 251 -16.41 -17.89 -12.25
CA SER A 251 -16.79 -19.30 -12.49
C SER A 251 -17.80 -19.87 -11.47
N GLY A 252 -18.47 -19.02 -10.66
CA GLY A 252 -19.69 -19.27 -9.88
C GLY A 252 -19.67 -20.40 -8.83
N SER A 253 -18.60 -21.19 -8.79
CA SER A 253 -18.53 -22.48 -8.10
C SER A 253 -17.18 -22.71 -7.42
N LEU A 254 -16.29 -21.70 -7.44
CA LEU A 254 -15.03 -21.77 -6.71
C LEU A 254 -15.30 -21.56 -5.21
N PRO A 255 -14.84 -22.47 -4.34
CA PRO A 255 -14.77 -22.22 -2.92
C PRO A 255 -14.00 -20.93 -2.62
N ASP A 256 -14.41 -20.18 -1.60
CA ASP A 256 -13.80 -18.89 -1.22
C ASP A 256 -12.28 -18.95 -1.08
N LEU A 257 -11.73 -20.06 -0.57
CA LEU A 257 -10.29 -20.26 -0.47
C LEU A 257 -9.61 -20.32 -1.86
N LEU A 258 -10.20 -21.02 -2.82
CA LEU A 258 -9.66 -21.09 -4.18
C LEU A 258 -9.80 -19.74 -4.90
N LEU A 259 -10.88 -19.01 -4.63
CA LEU A 259 -11.07 -17.67 -5.18
C LEU A 259 -10.03 -16.69 -4.63
N MET A 260 -9.73 -16.75 -3.34
CA MET A 260 -8.67 -15.96 -2.70
C MET A 260 -7.29 -16.31 -3.28
N ILE A 261 -6.95 -17.61 -3.39
CA ILE A 261 -5.66 -18.04 -3.96
C ILE A 261 -5.56 -17.62 -5.43
N GLY A 262 -6.64 -17.79 -6.20
CA GLY A 262 -6.73 -17.36 -7.59
C GLY A 262 -6.51 -15.85 -7.73
N ALA A 263 -7.18 -15.04 -6.92
CA ALA A 263 -6.99 -13.60 -6.90
C ALA A 263 -5.56 -13.19 -6.50
N ALA A 264 -4.94 -13.88 -5.53
CA ALA A 264 -3.54 -13.63 -5.14
C ALA A 264 -2.54 -13.96 -6.26
N ILE A 265 -2.73 -15.09 -6.95
CA ILE A 265 -1.89 -15.47 -8.09
C ILE A 265 -2.09 -14.51 -9.25
N LEU A 266 -3.33 -14.17 -9.60
CA LEU A 266 -3.62 -13.20 -10.65
C LEU A 266 -2.98 -11.84 -10.34
N THR A 267 -3.02 -11.42 -9.08
CA THR A 267 -2.37 -10.19 -8.61
C THR A 267 -0.85 -10.27 -8.64
N ALA A 268 -0.23 -11.45 -8.49
CA ALA A 268 1.21 -11.55 -8.66
C ALA A 268 1.67 -11.11 -10.08
N PHE A 269 0.79 -11.20 -11.07
CA PHE A 269 1.07 -10.84 -12.46
C PHE A 269 0.31 -9.61 -12.96
N ASN A 270 -0.59 -9.04 -12.16
CA ASN A 270 -1.43 -7.90 -12.52
C ASN A 270 -1.56 -6.97 -11.31
N ASP A 271 -1.90 -5.71 -11.54
CA ASP A 271 -2.08 -4.79 -10.42
C ASP A 271 -3.30 -5.19 -9.55
N ASN A 272 -3.13 -5.09 -8.23
CA ASN A 272 -4.16 -5.46 -7.26
C ASN A 272 -5.47 -4.68 -7.46
N ALA A 273 -5.40 -3.39 -7.84
CA ALA A 273 -6.57 -2.57 -8.08
C ALA A 273 -7.35 -3.06 -9.30
N ALA A 274 -6.63 -3.47 -10.36
CA ALA A 274 -7.26 -4.05 -11.55
C ALA A 274 -8.05 -5.34 -11.22
N ILE A 275 -7.49 -6.23 -10.39
CA ILE A 275 -8.20 -7.46 -9.97
C ILE A 275 -9.48 -7.12 -9.20
N THR A 276 -9.42 -6.17 -8.27
CA THR A 276 -10.60 -5.77 -7.50
C THR A 276 -11.65 -5.02 -8.34
N PHE A 277 -11.23 -4.14 -9.24
CA PHE A 277 -12.12 -3.45 -10.18
C PHE A 277 -12.84 -4.42 -11.12
N LEU A 278 -12.10 -5.37 -11.70
CA LEU A 278 -12.71 -6.37 -12.59
C LEU A 278 -13.70 -7.28 -11.84
N SER A 279 -13.47 -7.46 -10.54
CA SER A 279 -14.37 -8.23 -9.69
C SER A 279 -15.69 -7.52 -9.42
N THR A 280 -15.73 -6.18 -9.43
CA THR A 280 -17.01 -5.44 -9.32
C THR A 280 -17.88 -5.60 -10.56
N MET A 281 -17.29 -6.00 -11.69
CA MET A 281 -17.98 -6.25 -12.94
C MET A 281 -18.58 -7.67 -13.01
N VAL A 282 -18.24 -8.55 -12.07
CA VAL A 282 -18.78 -9.92 -12.01
C VAL A 282 -20.11 -9.90 -11.24
N PRO A 283 -21.24 -10.22 -11.90
CA PRO A 283 -22.53 -10.20 -11.23
C PRO A 283 -22.66 -11.37 -10.25
N GLY A 284 -23.40 -11.15 -9.16
CA GLY A 284 -23.83 -12.23 -8.25
C GLY A 284 -22.78 -12.73 -7.25
N PHE A 285 -21.68 -12.02 -7.04
CA PHE A 285 -20.77 -12.35 -5.93
C PHE A 285 -21.46 -12.25 -4.57
N THR A 286 -21.38 -13.33 -3.80
CA THR A 286 -21.71 -13.35 -2.37
C THR A 286 -20.74 -12.44 -1.60
N ILE A 287 -21.13 -11.98 -0.41
CA ILE A 287 -20.24 -11.16 0.43
C ILE A 287 -18.93 -11.89 0.77
N THR A 288 -18.97 -13.21 0.93
CA THR A 288 -17.78 -14.02 1.21
C THR A 288 -16.86 -14.12 0.00
N ALA A 289 -17.42 -14.22 -1.22
CA ALA A 289 -16.65 -14.18 -2.47
C ALA A 289 -16.01 -12.79 -2.68
N LYS A 290 -16.76 -11.70 -2.47
CA LYS A 290 -16.24 -10.32 -2.50
C LYS A 290 -15.06 -10.17 -1.54
N TYR A 291 -15.21 -10.64 -0.30
CA TYR A 291 -14.16 -10.62 0.71
C TYR A 291 -12.94 -11.45 0.29
N ALA A 292 -13.15 -12.68 -0.19
CA ALA A 292 -12.09 -13.59 -0.60
C ALA A 292 -11.24 -13.02 -1.75
N VAL A 293 -11.88 -12.42 -2.74
CA VAL A 293 -11.20 -11.74 -3.84
C VAL A 293 -10.34 -10.60 -3.34
N VAL A 294 -10.88 -9.71 -2.50
CA VAL A 294 -10.11 -8.56 -2.00
C VAL A 294 -8.98 -9.03 -1.11
N ALA A 295 -9.22 -9.99 -0.23
CA ALA A 295 -8.18 -10.62 0.60
C ALA A 295 -7.06 -11.21 -0.28
N GLY A 296 -7.42 -11.89 -1.37
CA GLY A 296 -6.45 -12.42 -2.34
C GLY A 296 -5.66 -11.31 -3.02
N ALA A 297 -6.35 -10.27 -3.52
CA ALA A 297 -5.72 -9.15 -4.21
C ALA A 297 -4.74 -8.37 -3.33
N VAL A 298 -5.15 -8.01 -2.11
CA VAL A 298 -4.26 -7.25 -1.20
C VAL A 298 -3.08 -8.11 -0.73
N THR A 299 -3.28 -9.41 -0.52
CA THR A 299 -2.22 -10.32 -0.06
C THR A 299 -1.22 -10.64 -1.17
N GLY A 300 -1.71 -10.86 -2.40
CA GLY A 300 -0.87 -11.10 -3.58
C GLY A 300 -0.11 -9.86 -4.06
N GLY A 301 -0.56 -8.65 -3.69
CA GLY A 301 0.05 -7.37 -4.09
C GLY A 301 1.51 -7.20 -3.68
N GLY A 302 2.02 -7.99 -2.72
CA GLY A 302 3.44 -7.97 -2.33
C GLY A 302 4.34 -8.94 -3.09
N LEU A 303 3.80 -9.85 -3.91
CA LEU A 303 4.57 -10.96 -4.51
C LEU A 303 5.53 -10.50 -5.62
N THR A 304 5.17 -9.45 -6.37
CA THR A 304 6.02 -8.95 -7.46
C THR A 304 6.02 -7.42 -7.51
N VAL A 305 6.95 -6.87 -8.28
CA VAL A 305 7.07 -5.42 -8.49
C VAL A 305 5.84 -4.82 -9.16
N ILE A 306 5.18 -5.57 -10.04
CA ILE A 306 4.03 -5.06 -10.82
C ILE A 306 2.68 -5.30 -10.13
N ALA A 307 2.68 -6.09 -9.05
CA ALA A 307 1.47 -6.51 -8.35
C ALA A 307 0.77 -5.37 -7.59
N ASN A 308 1.50 -4.29 -7.28
CA ASN A 308 0.94 -3.13 -6.61
C ASN A 308 1.72 -1.87 -7.01
N ALA A 309 1.03 -0.77 -7.33
CA ALA A 309 1.60 0.51 -7.75
C ALA A 309 2.72 1.12 -6.85
N PRO A 310 2.73 0.96 -5.51
CA PRO A 310 3.84 1.36 -4.65
C PRO A 310 5.14 0.57 -4.87
N ASN A 311 5.08 -0.70 -5.26
CA ASN A 311 6.25 -1.59 -5.27
C ASN A 311 7.38 -1.10 -6.18
N PRO A 312 7.14 -0.56 -7.39
CA PRO A 312 8.17 0.08 -8.20
C PRO A 312 8.86 1.25 -7.48
N ALA A 313 8.13 2.01 -6.65
CA ALA A 313 8.71 3.09 -5.86
C ALA A 313 9.70 2.54 -4.82
N GLY A 314 9.26 1.57 -4.02
CA GLY A 314 10.09 0.90 -3.02
C GLY A 314 11.32 0.23 -3.66
N GLN A 315 11.14 -0.46 -4.80
CA GLN A 315 12.25 -1.01 -5.57
C GLN A 315 13.21 0.09 -6.04
N SER A 316 12.73 1.18 -6.60
CA SER A 316 13.59 2.25 -7.15
C SER A 316 14.48 2.90 -6.09
N ILE A 317 13.99 2.99 -4.86
CA ILE A 317 14.72 3.52 -3.69
C ILE A 317 15.75 2.50 -3.20
N LEU A 318 15.36 1.23 -3.08
CA LEU A 318 16.19 0.19 -2.46
C LEU A 318 17.13 -0.54 -3.43
N GLN A 319 16.91 -0.46 -4.74
CA GLN A 319 17.68 -1.22 -5.75
C GLN A 319 19.20 -1.03 -5.66
N LYS A 320 19.66 0.14 -5.20
CA LYS A 320 21.08 0.46 -5.04
C LYS A 320 21.81 -0.46 -4.05
N TYR A 321 21.08 -1.13 -3.15
CA TYR A 321 21.63 -2.07 -2.17
C TYR A 321 21.72 -3.52 -2.68
N PHE A 322 21.23 -3.80 -3.89
CA PHE A 322 21.23 -5.14 -4.47
C PHE A 322 22.21 -5.19 -5.66
N PRO A 323 23.25 -6.05 -5.61
CA PRO A 323 24.17 -6.22 -6.74
C PRO A 323 23.42 -6.67 -7.98
N GLY A 324 23.42 -5.85 -9.04
CA GLY A 324 22.67 -6.11 -10.28
C GLY A 324 21.17 -5.79 -10.20
N GLY A 325 20.72 -5.08 -9.16
CA GLY A 325 19.32 -4.75 -8.93
C GLY A 325 18.53 -5.84 -8.21
N VAL A 326 17.25 -5.58 -7.98
CA VAL A 326 16.34 -6.53 -7.31
C VAL A 326 15.95 -7.63 -8.29
N ASN A 327 16.35 -8.88 -8.00
CA ASN A 327 15.98 -10.03 -8.80
C ASN A 327 14.50 -10.40 -8.57
N PRO A 328 13.64 -10.46 -9.61
CA PRO A 328 12.21 -10.71 -9.46
C PRO A 328 11.87 -12.06 -8.81
N GLY A 329 12.60 -13.13 -9.16
CA GLY A 329 12.35 -14.47 -8.62
C GLY A 329 12.70 -14.57 -7.13
N LYS A 330 13.81 -13.93 -6.71
CA LYS A 330 14.19 -13.87 -5.29
C LYS A 330 13.21 -13.03 -4.47
N LEU A 331 12.69 -11.95 -5.03
CA LEU A 331 11.64 -11.13 -4.41
C LEU A 331 10.35 -11.94 -4.21
N ALA A 332 9.88 -12.63 -5.26
CA ALA A 332 8.68 -13.46 -5.17
C ALA A 332 8.83 -14.57 -4.11
N LEU A 333 10.00 -15.22 -4.07
CA LEU A 333 10.29 -16.24 -3.07
C LEU A 333 10.32 -15.66 -1.64
N SER A 334 10.88 -14.46 -1.46
CA SER A 334 10.95 -13.83 -0.14
C SER A 334 9.62 -13.24 0.35
N ALA A 335 8.71 -12.90 -0.56
CA ALA A 335 7.36 -12.45 -0.26
C ALA A 335 6.37 -13.61 -0.02
N LEU A 336 6.70 -14.85 -0.42
CA LEU A 336 5.77 -15.98 -0.36
C LEU A 336 5.31 -16.32 1.08
N ILE A 337 6.23 -16.36 2.04
CA ILE A 337 5.91 -16.69 3.44
C ILE A 337 4.96 -15.64 4.06
N PRO A 338 5.25 -14.33 4.02
CA PRO A 338 4.34 -13.33 4.56
C PRO A 338 3.00 -13.30 3.82
N THR A 339 3.00 -13.57 2.50
CA THR A 339 1.76 -13.76 1.72
C THR A 339 0.92 -14.90 2.29
N ILE A 340 1.52 -16.06 2.57
CA ILE A 340 0.80 -17.21 3.17
C ILE A 340 0.27 -16.87 4.56
N ILE A 341 1.10 -16.27 5.43
CA ILE A 341 0.69 -15.88 6.79
C ILE A 341 -0.50 -14.93 6.74
N MET A 342 -0.43 -13.91 5.88
CA MET A 342 -1.47 -12.92 5.73
C MET A 342 -2.76 -13.55 5.18
N GLY A 343 -2.62 -14.45 4.21
CA GLY A 343 -3.74 -15.20 3.67
C GLY A 343 -4.45 -16.06 4.71
N LEU A 344 -3.68 -16.73 5.57
CA LEU A 344 -4.21 -17.49 6.70
C LEU A 344 -4.88 -16.58 7.73
N CYS A 345 -4.38 -15.37 7.98
CA CYS A 345 -5.02 -14.41 8.87
C CYS A 345 -6.37 -13.93 8.30
N PHE A 346 -6.44 -13.63 7.01
CA PHE A 346 -7.70 -13.19 6.40
C PHE A 346 -8.74 -14.29 6.32
N MET A 347 -8.35 -15.53 5.98
CA MET A 347 -9.29 -16.62 5.73
C MET A 347 -9.54 -17.52 6.95
N GLY A 348 -8.57 -17.64 7.86
CA GLY A 348 -8.65 -18.54 9.01
C GLY A 348 -9.29 -17.94 10.26
N LEU A 349 -9.50 -16.61 10.30
CA LEU A 349 -10.18 -15.91 11.38
C LEU A 349 -11.61 -15.56 10.98
N PRO A 350 -12.59 -15.53 11.91
CA PRO A 350 -14.00 -15.28 11.61
C PRO A 350 -14.19 -14.16 10.58
N THR A 351 -14.86 -14.48 9.47
CA THR A 351 -15.02 -13.62 8.29
C THR A 351 -16.41 -12.97 8.26
N VAL A 352 -16.65 -12.21 7.20
CA VAL A 352 -17.96 -11.63 6.86
C VAL A 352 -19.05 -12.72 6.83
N SER A 353 -20.21 -12.40 7.39
CA SER A 353 -21.44 -13.19 7.25
C SER A 353 -22.41 -12.47 6.31
N GLU A 354 -23.46 -13.14 5.83
CA GLU A 354 -24.48 -12.46 5.01
C GLU A 354 -25.12 -11.26 5.71
N GLU A 355 -25.17 -11.26 7.05
CA GLU A 355 -25.69 -10.13 7.84
C GLU A 355 -24.79 -8.88 7.76
N SER A 356 -23.52 -9.06 7.42
CA SER A 356 -22.56 -7.96 7.26
C SER A 356 -22.57 -7.35 5.85
N ASP A 357 -23.35 -7.88 4.90
CA ASP A 357 -23.42 -7.33 3.55
C ASP A 357 -24.17 -5.98 3.53
N PRO A 358 -23.49 -4.86 3.23
CA PRO A 358 -24.12 -3.54 3.16
C PRO A 358 -25.22 -3.45 2.08
N GLN A 359 -25.22 -4.37 1.12
CA GLN A 359 -26.15 -4.40 -0.01
C GLN A 359 -27.30 -5.41 0.18
N ARG A 360 -27.35 -6.13 1.30
CA ARG A 360 -28.38 -7.17 1.58
C ARG A 360 -29.81 -6.69 1.34
N HIS A 361 -30.13 -5.44 1.71
CA HIS A 361 -31.47 -4.87 1.60
C HIS A 361 -31.77 -4.18 0.26
N LYS A 362 -30.78 -4.01 -0.64
CA LYS A 362 -31.01 -3.43 -1.97
C LYS A 362 -31.61 -4.43 -2.97
N VAL A 363 -31.52 -5.73 -2.69
CA VAL A 363 -32.02 -6.80 -3.57
C VAL A 363 -33.49 -7.14 -3.30
N SER A 364 -34.07 -6.67 -2.18
CA SER A 364 -35.40 -7.07 -1.70
C SER A 364 -36.55 -6.13 -2.09
N VAL A 365 -36.43 -5.33 -3.15
CA VAL A 365 -37.59 -4.63 -3.73
C VAL A 365 -38.01 -5.38 -4.99
N PRO A 366 -39.04 -6.24 -4.93
CA PRO A 366 -39.72 -6.63 -6.15
C PRO A 366 -40.35 -5.36 -6.71
N THR A 367 -40.01 -5.01 -7.94
CA THR A 367 -40.87 -4.15 -8.75
C THR A 367 -42.24 -4.84 -8.81
N GLU A 368 -43.17 -4.41 -7.97
CA GLU A 368 -44.58 -4.62 -8.20
C GLU A 368 -44.90 -3.92 -9.52
N SER A 369 -45.03 -4.72 -10.58
CA SER A 369 -45.65 -4.30 -11.81
C SER A 369 -47.12 -4.00 -11.51
N SER A 370 -47.40 -2.77 -11.07
CA SER A 370 -48.73 -2.21 -11.06
C SER A 370 -49.05 -1.74 -12.47
N GLU A 371 -49.58 -2.62 -13.31
CA GLU A 371 -50.42 -2.23 -14.44
C GLU A 371 -51.44 -3.33 -14.70
N SER A 372 -52.49 -3.33 -13.87
CA SER A 372 -53.82 -3.76 -14.23
C SER A 372 -54.71 -2.51 -14.29
N GLY A 373 -55.31 -2.26 -15.45
CA GLY A 373 -56.19 -1.12 -15.70
C GLY A 373 -56.28 -0.77 -17.17
#